data_AF-A0A919SJS0-F1
#
_entry.id   AF-A0A919SJS0-F1
#
_cell.length_a   1.000
_cell.length_b   1.000
_cell.length_c   1.000
_cell.angle_alpha   90.00
_cell.angle_beta   90.00
_cell.angle_gamma   90.00
#
_symmetry.space_group_name_H-M   'P 1'
#
loop_
_entity.id
_entity.type
_entity.pdbx_description
1 polymer ?
#
loop_
_entity_poly.entity_id
_entity_poly.type
_entity_poly.pdbx_seq_one_letter_code
_entity_poly.pdbx_strand_id
1 'polypeptide(L)'
;MVTRGVAALLAGGLLALTTGCGGATAGTSSTGDVHTEVTVDITGDVTVKGSSNAPMPTNNGVDYRSCDQYGGGEQDDKGHTWFLVPQMPVDPIEGKTVYIGAMVKDYHGAGTYEKKTLTDTGSPPGVSFGGDLYYTQEGSASTVTTDGKGGGSWVFTGLSVKNPDGTEGGGPEVSGSVTWTCAD
;
A
#
# COMPACT_ATOMS: atom_id res chain seq x y z
N MET A 1 -54.76 56.53 -7.56
CA MET A 1 -54.40 57.87 -8.08
C MET A 1 -53.23 58.35 -7.22
N VAL A 2 -52.02 58.49 -7.80
CA VAL A 2 -50.72 58.56 -7.06
C VAL A 2 -50.51 57.38 -6.07
N THR A 3 -49.39 57.18 -5.35
CA THR A 3 -48.20 58.02 -5.07
C THR A 3 -46.88 57.23 -5.18
N ARG A 4 -45.76 57.92 -4.92
CA ARG A 4 -44.34 57.50 -4.88
C ARG A 4 -43.81 57.44 -3.42
N GLY A 5 -42.61 56.89 -3.21
CA GLY A 5 -41.75 57.10 -2.01
C GLY A 5 -41.39 55.79 -1.29
N VAL A 6 -40.18 55.21 -1.31
CA VAL A 6 -38.78 55.67 -1.03
C VAL A 6 -38.32 55.43 0.43
N ALA A 7 -37.43 54.42 0.57
CA ALA A 7 -36.27 54.23 1.48
C ALA A 7 -36.30 54.55 3.00
N ALA A 8 -35.91 53.54 3.81
CA ALA A 8 -34.76 53.51 4.77
C ALA A 8 -34.77 52.14 5.50
N LEU A 9 -33.68 51.35 5.58
CA LEU A 9 -32.57 51.43 6.56
C LEU A 9 -33.07 51.54 8.02
N LEU A 10 -32.70 50.69 9.00
CA LEU A 10 -31.48 49.89 9.19
C LEU A 10 -31.66 48.75 10.24
N ALA A 11 -30.62 47.90 10.35
CA ALA A 11 -30.23 47.06 11.50
C ALA A 11 -30.93 45.71 11.77
N GLY A 12 -30.12 44.72 12.17
CA GLY A 12 -30.54 43.36 12.58
C GLY A 12 -29.83 42.27 11.81
N GLY A 13 -28.53 42.06 12.07
CA GLY A 13 -27.73 41.08 11.31
C GLY A 13 -28.10 39.63 11.62
N LEU A 14 -28.15 38.81 10.57
CA LEU A 14 -28.07 37.34 10.69
C LEU A 14 -26.89 36.87 9.85
N LEU A 15 -25.75 36.61 10.50
CA LEU A 15 -24.58 35.97 9.91
C LEU A 15 -24.91 34.49 9.64
N ALA A 16 -25.54 34.22 8.50
CA ALA A 16 -25.60 32.89 7.94
C ALA A 16 -24.21 32.53 7.42
N LEU A 17 -23.39 31.90 8.27
CA LEU A 17 -22.16 31.21 7.86
C LEU A 17 -22.55 30.06 6.91
N THR A 18 -22.57 30.35 5.62
CA THR A 18 -22.46 29.31 4.58
C THR A 18 -21.03 28.78 4.63
N THR A 19 -20.76 27.86 5.56
CA THR A 19 -19.48 27.16 5.65
C THR A 19 -19.37 26.19 4.47
N GLY A 20 -19.07 26.75 3.29
CA GLY A 20 -18.50 26.02 2.18
C GLY A 20 -17.09 25.57 2.54
N CYS A 21 -16.99 24.57 3.41
CA CYS A 21 -15.85 23.66 3.44
C CYS A 21 -16.28 22.55 2.47
N GLY A 22 -16.01 22.73 1.18
CA GLY A 22 -14.64 22.54 0.72
C GLY A 22 -14.55 21.05 0.46
N GLY A 23 -15.08 20.63 -0.70
CA GLY A 23 -15.01 19.24 -1.10
C GLY A 23 -13.56 18.81 -1.01
N ALA A 24 -13.30 17.77 -0.22
CA ALA A 24 -12.01 17.12 -0.24
C ALA A 24 -11.86 16.54 -1.65
N THR A 25 -11.20 17.30 -2.53
CA THR A 25 -10.57 16.73 -3.71
C THR A 25 -9.74 15.59 -3.16
N ALA A 26 -10.12 14.34 -3.48
CA ALA A 26 -9.31 13.20 -3.11
C ALA A 26 -7.90 13.52 -3.60
N GLY A 27 -6.96 13.60 -2.66
CA GLY A 27 -5.58 13.86 -3.02
C GLY A 27 -5.15 12.71 -3.90
N THR A 28 -5.00 12.96 -5.20
CA THR A 28 -4.33 12.03 -6.10
C THR A 28 -2.92 11.91 -5.55
N SER A 29 -2.67 10.83 -4.83
CA SER A 29 -1.35 10.46 -4.31
C SER A 29 -0.42 10.35 -5.51
N SER A 30 0.31 11.40 -5.82
CA SER A 30 1.25 11.41 -6.93
C SER A 30 2.37 10.45 -6.60
N THR A 31 2.56 9.43 -7.44
CA THR A 31 3.85 8.75 -7.49
C THR A 31 4.92 9.79 -7.86
N GLY A 32 6.04 9.78 -7.14
CA GLY A 32 7.19 10.61 -7.50
C GLY A 32 7.81 10.15 -8.82
N ASP A 33 8.83 10.87 -9.28
CA ASP A 33 9.55 10.54 -10.53
C ASP A 33 10.00 9.07 -10.52
N VAL A 34 10.61 8.63 -9.41
CA VAL A 34 10.98 7.24 -9.14
C VAL A 34 9.82 6.51 -8.47
N HIS A 35 9.31 5.45 -9.09
CA HIS A 35 8.12 4.71 -8.63
C HIS A 35 8.14 3.24 -9.06
N THR A 36 7.13 2.47 -8.63
CA THR A 36 6.92 1.10 -9.13
C THR A 36 5.57 0.96 -9.79
N GLU A 37 5.50 0.20 -10.88
CA GLU A 37 4.25 -0.31 -11.44
C GLU A 37 3.97 -1.65 -10.75
N VAL A 38 2.92 -1.71 -9.94
CA VAL A 38 2.57 -2.91 -9.15
C VAL A 38 1.39 -3.61 -9.82
N THR A 39 1.51 -4.92 -10.02
CA THR A 39 0.44 -5.80 -10.51
C THR A 39 0.12 -6.85 -9.45
N VAL A 40 -1.17 -7.06 -9.22
CA VAL A 40 -1.73 -7.98 -8.24
C VAL A 40 -2.58 -9.01 -8.97
N ASP A 41 -2.43 -10.29 -8.61
CA ASP A 41 -3.24 -11.40 -9.11
C ASP A 41 -3.49 -12.38 -7.96
N ILE A 42 -4.62 -12.21 -7.27
CA ILE A 42 -4.95 -12.90 -6.02
C ILE A 42 -6.33 -13.55 -6.12
N THR A 43 -6.43 -14.76 -5.56
CA THR A 43 -7.61 -15.63 -5.58
C THR A 43 -7.84 -16.27 -4.22
N GLY A 44 -9.04 -16.81 -3.99
CA GLY A 44 -9.45 -17.43 -2.73
C GLY A 44 -10.66 -16.72 -2.16
N ASP A 45 -10.67 -16.50 -0.84
CA ASP A 45 -11.71 -15.76 -0.12
C ASP A 45 -11.96 -14.36 -0.70
N VAL A 46 -10.86 -13.66 -1.03
CA VAL A 46 -10.87 -12.45 -1.85
C VAL A 46 -10.19 -12.73 -3.19
N THR A 47 -10.85 -12.33 -4.27
CA THR A 47 -10.27 -12.27 -5.61
C THR A 47 -10.05 -10.82 -5.99
N VAL A 48 -8.83 -10.48 -6.41
CA VAL A 48 -8.42 -9.15 -6.90
C VAL A 48 -7.39 -9.31 -8.00
N LYS A 49 -7.61 -8.64 -9.14
CA LYS A 49 -6.66 -8.62 -10.25
C LYS A 49 -6.55 -7.25 -10.90
N GLY A 50 -5.33 -6.77 -11.07
CA GLY A 50 -5.05 -5.55 -11.84
C GLY A 50 -3.75 -4.89 -11.42
N SER A 51 -3.55 -3.66 -11.89
CA SER A 51 -2.29 -2.92 -11.71
C SER A 51 -2.55 -1.48 -11.29
N SER A 52 -1.62 -0.93 -10.52
CA SER A 52 -1.57 0.49 -10.13
C SER A 52 -0.12 0.85 -9.81
N ASN A 53 0.24 2.12 -9.98
CA ASN A 53 1.54 2.60 -9.55
C ASN A 53 1.60 2.67 -8.01
N ALA A 54 2.79 2.59 -7.43
CA ALA A 54 3.05 2.80 -6.01
C ALA A 54 4.31 3.67 -5.84
N PRO A 55 4.34 4.60 -4.86
CA PRO A 55 5.57 5.30 -4.49
C PRO A 55 6.57 4.32 -3.89
N MET A 56 7.85 4.68 -3.91
CA MET A 56 8.88 3.86 -3.27
C MET A 56 8.65 3.77 -1.75
N PRO A 57 8.50 2.57 -1.17
CA PRO A 57 8.40 2.41 0.28
C PRO A 57 9.77 2.67 0.91
N THR A 58 9.78 3.25 2.11
CA THR A 58 10.99 3.46 2.91
C THR A 58 10.72 3.21 4.39
N ASN A 59 11.72 2.69 5.10
CA ASN A 59 11.67 2.42 6.54
C ASN A 59 12.19 3.61 7.36
N ASN A 60 13.23 4.31 6.87
CA ASN A 60 13.91 5.40 7.56
C ASN A 60 13.81 6.77 6.84
N GLY A 61 12.89 6.92 5.87
CA GLY A 61 12.66 8.20 5.17
C GLY A 61 13.65 8.49 4.04
N VAL A 62 14.17 7.45 3.39
CA VAL A 62 15.06 7.54 2.23
C VAL A 62 14.30 8.05 1.02
N ASP A 63 14.82 9.12 0.42
CA ASP A 63 14.36 9.69 -0.84
C ASP A 63 15.14 9.05 -2.00
N TYR A 64 14.51 8.12 -2.71
CA TYR A 64 15.13 7.35 -3.78
C TYR A 64 15.26 8.17 -5.07
N ARG A 65 16.45 8.18 -5.67
CA ARG A 65 16.78 8.94 -6.90
C ARG A 65 16.94 8.08 -8.15
N SER A 66 16.88 6.76 -8.02
CA SER A 66 16.87 5.81 -9.14
C SER A 66 16.41 4.42 -8.72
N CYS A 67 16.07 3.60 -9.70
CA CYS A 67 15.79 2.18 -9.56
C CYS A 67 16.99 1.38 -9.02
N ASP A 68 18.21 1.79 -9.36
CA ASP A 68 19.44 1.21 -8.79
C ASP A 68 19.57 1.49 -7.28
N GLN A 69 19.17 2.67 -6.81
CA GLN A 69 19.18 2.99 -5.38
C GLN A 69 18.12 2.17 -4.62
N TYR A 70 16.91 2.03 -5.17
CA TYR A 70 15.86 1.22 -4.58
C TYR A 70 16.18 -0.28 -4.60
N GLY A 71 16.71 -0.78 -5.71
CA GLY A 71 17.18 -2.17 -5.87
C GLY A 71 18.34 -2.57 -4.96
N GLY A 72 19.12 -1.59 -4.47
CA GLY A 72 20.14 -1.78 -3.44
C GLY A 72 19.59 -2.06 -2.03
N GLY A 73 18.31 -1.78 -1.79
CA GLY A 73 17.70 -1.88 -0.47
C GLY A 73 18.05 -0.71 0.47
N GLU A 74 17.61 -0.82 1.71
CA GLU A 74 17.76 0.18 2.77
C GLU A 74 18.53 -0.40 3.95
N GLN A 75 19.62 0.25 4.38
CA GLN A 75 20.44 -0.24 5.49
C GLN A 75 20.03 0.42 6.81
N ASP A 76 19.88 -0.37 7.87
CA ASP A 76 19.62 0.12 9.22
C ASP A 76 20.90 0.56 9.96
N ASP A 77 20.76 1.28 11.08
CA ASP A 77 21.88 1.75 11.92
C ASP A 77 22.78 0.63 12.47
N LYS A 78 22.36 -0.64 12.39
CA LYS A 78 23.13 -1.82 12.82
C LYS A 78 23.84 -2.50 11.65
N GLY A 79 23.62 -2.03 10.42
CA GLY A 79 24.23 -2.53 9.21
C GLY A 79 23.44 -3.61 8.48
N HIS A 80 22.23 -3.99 8.93
CA HIS A 80 21.41 -4.94 8.17
C HIS A 80 20.73 -4.23 7.00
N THR A 81 20.78 -4.85 5.82
CA THR A 81 20.05 -4.35 4.66
C THR A 81 18.68 -5.00 4.58
N TRP A 82 17.69 -4.18 4.27
CA TRP A 82 16.29 -4.53 4.10
C TRP A 82 15.87 -4.23 2.65
N PHE A 83 15.02 -5.06 2.05
CA PHE A 83 14.35 -4.68 0.79
C PHE A 83 12.84 -4.63 1.03
N LEU A 84 12.26 -3.45 0.82
CA LEU A 84 10.84 -3.20 1.01
C LEU A 84 10.10 -3.48 -0.30
N VAL A 85 9.19 -4.46 -0.33
CA VAL A 85 8.28 -4.68 -1.47
C VAL A 85 7.32 -3.49 -1.55
N PRO A 86 6.90 -3.02 -2.75
CA PRO A 86 5.97 -1.90 -2.88
C PRO A 86 4.68 -2.11 -2.08
N GLN A 87 4.40 -1.21 -1.13
CA GLN A 87 3.40 -1.45 -0.09
C GLN A 87 2.00 -0.93 -0.41
N MET A 88 1.88 0.26 -1.02
CA MET A 88 0.61 0.95 -1.22
C MET A 88 0.47 1.46 -2.65
N PRO A 89 -0.20 0.71 -3.53
CA PRO A 89 -0.64 1.23 -4.82
C PRO A 89 -1.56 2.44 -4.62
N VAL A 90 -1.39 3.48 -5.44
CA VAL A 90 -2.07 4.78 -5.28
C VAL A 90 -3.54 4.72 -5.67
N ASP A 91 -3.89 3.92 -6.67
CA ASP A 91 -5.25 3.76 -7.17
C ASP A 91 -5.88 2.42 -6.68
N PRO A 92 -7.18 2.40 -6.36
CA PRO A 92 -7.87 1.16 -5.98
C PRO A 92 -7.89 0.13 -7.12
N ILE A 93 -7.34 -1.07 -6.87
CA ILE A 93 -7.38 -2.18 -7.81
C ILE A 93 -8.75 -2.87 -7.68
N GLU A 94 -9.50 -2.92 -8.79
CA GLU A 94 -10.91 -3.38 -8.83
C GLU A 94 -11.81 -2.72 -7.76
N GLY A 95 -11.54 -1.44 -7.46
CA GLY A 95 -12.29 -0.66 -6.46
C GLY A 95 -11.94 -0.99 -5.01
N LYS A 96 -10.92 -1.80 -4.75
CA LYS A 96 -10.41 -2.11 -3.40
C LYS A 96 -9.09 -1.40 -3.14
N THR A 97 -8.95 -0.81 -1.96
CA THR A 97 -7.63 -0.43 -1.42
C THR A 97 -6.85 -1.71 -1.12
N VAL A 98 -5.62 -1.80 -1.63
CA VAL A 98 -4.71 -2.92 -1.41
C VAL A 98 -3.51 -2.41 -0.60
N TYR A 99 -3.10 -3.16 0.42
CA TYR A 99 -1.83 -2.98 1.11
C TYR A 99 -1.01 -4.27 1.04
N ILE A 100 0.29 -4.16 0.76
CA ILE A 100 1.22 -5.26 0.56
C ILE A 100 2.30 -5.17 1.63
N GLY A 101 2.11 -5.92 2.71
CA GLY A 101 3.06 -6.00 3.82
C GLY A 101 4.11 -7.06 3.57
N ALA A 102 5.19 -6.72 2.86
CA ALA A 102 6.32 -7.62 2.70
C ALA A 102 7.67 -6.88 2.66
N MET A 103 8.62 -7.34 3.47
CA MET A 103 10.01 -6.89 3.47
C MET A 103 10.94 -8.08 3.59
N VAL A 104 12.08 -8.01 2.91
CA VAL A 104 13.17 -8.98 2.99
C VAL A 104 14.16 -8.52 4.05
N LYS A 105 14.39 -9.36 5.07
CA LYS A 105 15.50 -9.24 6.05
C LYS A 105 16.81 -9.74 5.41
N ASP A 106 17.93 -9.19 5.85
CA ASP A 106 19.28 -9.63 5.45
C ASP A 106 19.46 -9.67 3.92
N TYR A 107 18.94 -8.62 3.28
CA TYR A 107 18.92 -8.47 1.83
C TYR A 107 20.34 -8.35 1.26
N HIS A 108 20.61 -9.13 0.22
CA HIS A 108 21.94 -9.24 -0.40
C HIS A 108 21.88 -9.07 -1.94
N GLY A 109 20.86 -8.38 -2.45
CA GLY A 109 20.66 -8.12 -3.88
C GLY A 109 19.74 -9.13 -4.57
N ALA A 110 19.91 -9.25 -5.89
CA ALA A 110 19.12 -10.12 -6.75
C ALA A 110 19.12 -11.58 -6.26
N GLY A 111 17.94 -12.22 -6.25
CA GLY A 111 17.79 -13.57 -5.73
C GLY A 111 16.38 -13.89 -5.26
N THR A 112 16.24 -15.05 -4.61
CA THR A 112 14.97 -15.56 -4.09
C THR A 112 15.05 -15.76 -2.58
N TYR A 113 14.06 -15.25 -1.88
CA TYR A 113 13.97 -15.09 -0.43
C TYR A 113 12.72 -15.81 0.09
N GLU A 114 12.94 -16.85 0.89
CA GLU A 114 11.93 -17.75 1.44
C GLU A 114 11.22 -17.19 2.69
N LYS A 115 10.00 -17.64 2.99
CA LYS A 115 9.13 -17.18 4.11
C LYS A 115 9.84 -16.73 5.39
N LYS A 116 10.84 -17.48 5.88
CA LYS A 116 11.56 -17.15 7.13
C LYS A 116 12.36 -15.84 7.08
N THR A 117 12.82 -15.42 5.89
CA THR A 117 13.52 -14.15 5.68
C THR A 117 12.57 -12.97 5.46
N LEU A 118 11.26 -13.21 5.41
CA LEU A 118 10.25 -12.18 5.18
C LEU A 118 9.61 -11.69 6.50
N THR A 119 9.07 -10.47 6.50
CA THR A 119 8.32 -9.84 7.60
C THR A 119 7.55 -8.62 7.10
N ASP A 120 6.58 -8.13 7.87
CA ASP A 120 6.09 -6.75 7.78
C ASP A 120 6.17 -6.08 9.16
N THR A 121 7.11 -5.15 9.33
CA THR A 121 7.19 -4.23 10.47
C THR A 121 7.11 -4.92 11.86
N GLY A 122 7.74 -6.09 11.98
CA GLY A 122 7.74 -6.92 13.19
C GLY A 122 6.62 -7.97 13.27
N SER A 123 5.76 -8.05 12.26
CA SER A 123 4.73 -9.07 12.06
C SER A 123 5.05 -10.00 10.87
N PRO A 124 4.31 -11.10 10.66
CA PRO A 124 4.44 -11.92 9.46
C PRO A 124 3.99 -11.14 8.20
N PRO A 125 4.59 -11.38 7.01
CA PRO A 125 4.17 -10.69 5.79
C PRO A 125 2.72 -11.05 5.40
N GLY A 126 2.02 -10.12 4.75
CA GLY A 126 0.61 -10.24 4.41
C GLY A 126 0.12 -9.27 3.33
N VAL A 127 -1.14 -9.43 2.94
CA VAL A 127 -1.86 -8.50 2.05
C VAL A 127 -3.16 -8.10 2.75
N SER A 128 -3.53 -6.81 2.68
CA SER A 128 -4.84 -6.35 3.13
C SER A 128 -5.69 -5.82 1.98
N PHE A 129 -6.99 -6.10 2.06
CA PHE A 129 -8.01 -5.61 1.13
C PHE A 129 -9.08 -4.86 1.90
N GLY A 130 -9.15 -3.53 1.75
CA GLY A 130 -10.20 -2.71 2.37
C GLY A 130 -10.29 -2.76 3.91
N GLY A 131 -9.26 -3.27 4.59
CA GLY A 131 -9.19 -3.40 6.06
C GLY A 131 -8.97 -4.82 6.57
N ASP A 132 -9.36 -5.84 5.81
CA ASP A 132 -9.14 -7.24 6.18
C ASP A 132 -7.70 -7.65 5.84
N LEU A 133 -6.93 -8.18 6.80
CA LEU A 133 -5.51 -8.53 6.65
C LEU A 133 -5.29 -10.05 6.64
N TYR A 134 -4.78 -10.56 5.52
CA TYR A 134 -4.41 -11.95 5.31
C TYR A 134 -2.88 -12.06 5.42
N TYR A 135 -2.37 -12.85 6.36
CA TYR A 135 -0.92 -12.92 6.61
C TYR A 135 -0.42 -14.38 6.63
N THR A 136 0.90 -14.56 6.56
CA THR A 136 1.49 -15.91 6.53
C THR A 136 1.34 -16.62 7.87
N GLN A 137 0.74 -17.81 7.84
CA GLN A 137 0.67 -18.73 8.97
C GLN A 137 1.78 -19.79 8.92
N GLU A 138 1.85 -20.68 9.90
CA GLU A 138 2.80 -21.82 9.90
C GLU A 138 2.70 -22.66 8.62
N GLY A 139 1.48 -23.00 8.20
CA GLY A 139 1.21 -23.83 7.01
C GLY A 139 1.29 -23.12 5.65
N SER A 140 1.42 -21.78 5.62
CA SER A 140 1.41 -21.03 4.34
C SER A 140 2.74 -21.11 3.59
N ALA A 141 2.75 -20.85 2.29
CA ALA A 141 3.96 -20.60 1.52
C ALA A 141 4.09 -19.11 1.18
N SER A 142 5.32 -18.61 1.08
CA SER A 142 5.62 -17.20 0.79
C SER A 142 7.07 -17.07 0.31
N THR A 143 7.26 -16.46 -0.85
CA THR A 143 8.57 -16.35 -1.52
C THR A 143 8.67 -15.05 -2.31
N VAL A 144 9.65 -14.20 -1.99
CA VAL A 144 9.99 -13.00 -2.77
C VAL A 144 11.15 -13.32 -3.72
N THR A 145 11.07 -12.89 -4.97
CA THR A 145 12.19 -12.85 -5.92
C THR A 145 12.40 -11.42 -6.37
N THR A 146 13.65 -10.99 -6.48
CA THR A 146 14.05 -9.63 -6.90
C THR A 146 15.15 -9.70 -7.96
N ASP A 147 15.13 -8.74 -8.88
CA ASP A 147 16.15 -8.57 -9.91
C ASP A 147 17.38 -7.76 -9.43
N GLY A 148 17.34 -7.21 -8.21
CA GLY A 148 18.38 -6.33 -7.67
C GLY A 148 18.41 -4.93 -8.31
N LYS A 149 17.38 -4.58 -9.08
CA LYS A 149 17.17 -3.33 -9.83
C LYS A 149 15.83 -2.67 -9.51
N GLY A 150 15.24 -3.05 -8.37
CA GLY A 150 13.98 -2.52 -7.88
C GLY A 150 12.75 -3.24 -8.41
N GLY A 151 12.88 -4.20 -9.33
CA GLY A 151 11.79 -5.05 -9.79
C GLY A 151 11.75 -6.40 -9.05
N GLY A 152 10.64 -7.12 -9.19
CA GLY A 152 10.50 -8.43 -8.56
C GLY A 152 9.09 -9.01 -8.55
N SER A 153 8.95 -10.10 -7.80
CA SER A 153 7.70 -10.78 -7.55
C SER A 153 7.64 -11.34 -6.13
N TRP A 154 6.45 -11.34 -5.54
CA TRP A 154 6.13 -12.04 -4.31
C TRP A 154 5.02 -13.03 -4.61
N VAL A 155 5.25 -14.32 -4.34
CA VAL A 155 4.30 -15.41 -4.56
C VAL A 155 3.98 -16.05 -3.22
N PHE A 156 2.70 -16.30 -2.96
CA PHE A 156 2.23 -16.87 -1.70
C PHE A 156 1.02 -17.77 -1.88
N THR A 157 0.85 -18.72 -0.95
CA THR A 157 -0.34 -19.58 -0.87
C THR A 157 -0.78 -19.75 0.57
N GLY A 158 -2.08 -19.69 0.83
CA GLY A 158 -2.64 -19.90 2.17
C GLY A 158 -2.34 -18.75 3.14
N LEU A 159 -2.35 -17.50 2.68
CA LEU A 159 -2.43 -16.36 3.61
C LEU A 159 -3.85 -16.32 4.18
N SER A 160 -4.00 -16.17 5.50
CA SER A 160 -5.31 -16.18 6.14
C SER A 160 -5.42 -15.12 7.21
N VAL A 161 -6.67 -14.72 7.49
CA VAL A 161 -7.01 -13.89 8.64
C VAL A 161 -6.80 -14.68 9.94
N LYS A 162 -6.66 -13.96 11.05
CA LYS A 162 -6.72 -14.56 12.39
C LYS A 162 -8.15 -15.02 12.69
N ASN A 163 -8.32 -16.19 13.28
CA ASN A 163 -9.67 -16.66 13.66
C ASN A 163 -10.27 -15.78 14.78
N PRO A 164 -11.61 -15.67 14.88
CA PRO A 164 -12.26 -14.87 15.93
C PRO A 164 -11.96 -15.32 17.38
N ASP A 165 -11.53 -16.57 17.57
CA ASP A 165 -11.09 -17.11 18.86
C ASP A 165 -9.61 -16.82 19.17
N GLY A 166 -8.91 -16.15 18.26
CA GLY A 166 -7.49 -15.82 18.37
C GLY A 166 -6.53 -16.92 17.93
N THR A 167 -7.02 -18.04 17.38
CA THR A 167 -6.16 -19.08 16.77
C THR A 167 -5.65 -18.67 15.38
N GLU A 168 -4.57 -19.31 14.96
CA GLU A 168 -3.88 -19.05 13.68
C GLU A 168 -4.14 -20.19 12.68
N GLY A 169 -4.48 -19.84 11.44
CA GLY A 169 -4.77 -20.79 10.36
C GLY A 169 -6.17 -21.43 10.39
N GLY A 170 -6.61 -21.98 9.26
CA GLY A 170 -7.90 -22.67 9.13
C GLY A 170 -9.13 -21.76 8.92
N GLY A 171 -8.94 -20.44 8.93
CA GLY A 171 -9.92 -19.47 8.43
C GLY A 171 -9.94 -19.38 6.90
N PRO A 172 -10.69 -18.43 6.32
CA PRO A 172 -10.66 -18.17 4.89
C PRO A 172 -9.25 -17.75 4.42
N GLU A 173 -8.85 -18.26 3.25
CA GLU A 173 -7.49 -18.10 2.73
C GLU A 173 -7.45 -17.42 1.35
N VAL A 174 -6.34 -16.73 1.08
CA VAL A 174 -5.98 -16.20 -0.24
C VAL A 174 -4.64 -16.72 -0.70
N SER A 175 -4.50 -16.87 -2.02
CA SER A 175 -3.29 -17.30 -2.71
C SER A 175 -3.12 -16.51 -4.00
N GLY A 176 -1.88 -16.20 -4.37
CA GLY A 176 -1.62 -15.37 -5.54
C GLY A 176 -0.20 -14.85 -5.64
N SER A 177 -0.07 -13.78 -6.42
CA SER A 177 1.19 -13.08 -6.63
C SER A 177 1.02 -11.57 -6.69
N VAL A 178 2.03 -10.87 -6.22
CA VAL A 178 2.29 -9.46 -6.50
C VAL A 178 3.55 -9.40 -7.34
N THR A 179 3.55 -8.67 -8.46
CA THR A 179 4.73 -8.44 -9.30
C THR A 179 4.92 -6.95 -9.49
N TRP A 180 6.15 -6.47 -9.51
CA TRP A 180 6.43 -5.05 -9.71
C TRP A 180 7.64 -4.81 -10.60
N THR A 181 7.61 -3.71 -11.33
CA THR A 181 8.73 -3.15 -12.08
C THR A 181 9.02 -1.76 -11.57
N CYS A 182 10.30 -1.41 -11.43
CA CYS A 182 10.71 -0.05 -11.11
C CYS A 182 10.76 0.82 -12.38
N ALA A 183 10.40 2.09 -12.23
CA ALA A 183 10.53 3.12 -13.26
C ALA A 183 11.14 4.40 -12.65
N ASP A 184 12.05 5.03 -13.41
CA ASP A 184 12.73 6.30 -13.14
C ASP A 184 12.94 7.13 -14.43
#